data_AF-A0AA38YD77-F1
#
_entry.id   AF-A0AA38YD77-F1
#
_cell.length_a   1.000
_cell.length_b   1.000
_cell.length_c   1.000
_cell.angle_alpha   90.00
_cell.angle_beta   90.00
_cell.angle_gamma   90.00
#
_symmetry.space_group_name_H-M   'P 1'
#
loop_
_entity.id
_entity.type
_entity.pdbx_description
1 polymer ?
#
loop_
_entity_poly.entity_id
_entity_poly.type
_entity_poly.pdbx_seq_one_letter_code
_entity_poly.pdbx_strand_id
1 'polypeptide(L)'
;MGNKVHVTEHTGAYNAISHKSPHGLQCLKILFSEYDSSNPSRMALNDLLTVDFQDNTNGSDRNTGREETIETIMSSRAKCTRHQIDLKHAWCIENSGSSQTVFFEAVRFMVLDGDEDWTRIPLSGRIEVKVKENRFKLKDAVAQISSRRMTSDASQLVKRDLSRTATTTTLPMSPAHTSSVDLQPSTSQLVLANVPELPAANNTPSDTKSPPSYRKSQSSKDGPTRTPTVTSGSSVDAVEKPLSPS
;
A
#
# COMPACT_ATOMS: atom_id res chain seq x y z
N MET A 1 -21.88 13.57 -28.80
CA MET A 1 -22.36 13.24 -27.45
C MET A 1 -21.15 13.23 -26.54
N GLY A 2 -21.08 14.10 -25.52
CA GLY A 2 -19.96 14.11 -24.59
C GLY A 2 -20.03 12.88 -23.69
N ASN A 3 -18.94 12.11 -23.61
CA ASN A 3 -18.86 10.99 -22.67
C ASN A 3 -18.88 11.55 -21.24
N LYS A 4 -19.91 11.21 -20.48
CA LYS A 4 -20.03 11.60 -19.08
C LYS A 4 -19.05 10.75 -18.27
N VAL A 5 -17.97 11.38 -17.79
CA VAL A 5 -17.01 10.74 -16.88
C VAL A 5 -17.65 10.65 -15.50
N HIS A 6 -17.66 9.46 -14.90
CA HIS A 6 -18.15 9.25 -13.54
C HIS A 6 -16.96 9.09 -12.60
N VAL A 7 -16.98 9.81 -11.48
CA VAL A 7 -15.93 9.74 -10.46
C VAL A 7 -16.56 9.25 -9.16
N THR A 8 -16.02 8.16 -8.62
CA THR A 8 -16.43 7.60 -7.35
C THR A 8 -15.28 7.70 -6.36
N GLU A 9 -15.54 8.30 -5.21
CA GLU A 9 -14.60 8.43 -4.11
C GLU A 9 -14.82 7.34 -3.06
N HIS A 10 -13.72 6.81 -2.51
CA HIS A 10 -13.73 5.90 -1.37
C HIS A 10 -12.81 6.42 -0.28
N THR A 11 -13.40 6.67 0.89
CA THR A 11 -12.71 7.07 2.11
C THR A 11 -12.80 5.95 3.14
N GLY A 12 -11.65 5.53 3.66
CA GLY A 12 -11.56 4.44 4.65
C GLY A 12 -10.83 3.20 4.13
N ALA A 13 -10.80 2.14 4.94
CA ALA A 13 -9.99 0.96 4.64
C ALA A 13 -10.44 0.25 3.37
N TYR A 14 -9.48 -0.37 2.66
CA TYR A 14 -9.74 -1.10 1.42
C TYR A 14 -10.72 -2.28 1.63
N ASN A 15 -10.75 -2.87 2.82
CA ASN A 15 -11.68 -3.94 3.18
C ASN A 15 -13.16 -3.52 3.13
N ALA A 16 -13.44 -2.23 3.34
CA ALA A 16 -14.78 -1.65 3.30
C ALA A 16 -15.29 -1.40 1.87
N ILE A 17 -14.44 -1.50 0.85
CA ILE A 17 -14.86 -1.38 -0.55
C ILE A 17 -15.91 -2.46 -0.84
N SER A 18 -17.08 -2.02 -1.28
CA SER A 18 -18.25 -2.87 -1.50
C SER A 18 -18.17 -3.59 -2.86
N HIS A 19 -18.90 -4.70 -2.99
CA HIS A 19 -19.13 -5.36 -4.28
C HIS A 19 -19.96 -4.50 -5.26
N LYS A 20 -20.62 -3.45 -4.75
CA LYS A 20 -21.35 -2.46 -5.56
C LYS A 20 -20.47 -1.30 -6.04
N SER A 21 -19.26 -1.18 -5.52
CA SER A 21 -18.32 -0.14 -5.95
C SER A 21 -17.86 -0.39 -7.39
N PRO A 22 -17.39 0.63 -8.13
CA PRO A 22 -16.82 0.43 -9.46
C PRO A 22 -15.74 -0.65 -9.49
N HIS A 23 -15.65 -1.36 -10.62
CA HIS A 23 -14.70 -2.46 -10.81
C HIS A 23 -13.26 -2.08 -10.48
N GLY A 24 -12.84 -0.85 -10.77
CA GLY A 24 -11.53 -0.34 -10.41
C GLY A 24 -11.24 -0.44 -8.90
N LEU A 25 -12.18 0.01 -8.05
CA LEU A 25 -12.03 -0.08 -6.60
C LEU A 25 -12.04 -1.54 -6.13
N GLN A 26 -12.84 -2.39 -6.76
CA GLN A 26 -12.84 -3.83 -6.47
C GLN A 26 -11.49 -4.48 -6.80
N CYS A 27 -10.88 -4.14 -7.94
CA CYS A 27 -9.53 -4.59 -8.29
C CYS A 27 -8.49 -4.10 -7.27
N LEU A 28 -8.57 -2.83 -6.83
CA LEU A 28 -7.69 -2.29 -5.78
C LEU A 28 -7.84 -3.08 -4.47
N LYS A 29 -9.08 -3.41 -4.07
CA LYS A 29 -9.35 -4.23 -2.89
C LYS A 29 -8.68 -5.59 -2.98
N ILE A 30 -8.82 -6.29 -4.11
CA ILE A 30 -8.20 -7.61 -4.31
C ILE A 30 -6.69 -7.48 -4.26
N LEU A 31 -6.11 -6.50 -4.96
CA LEU A 31 -4.66 -6.25 -4.95
C LEU A 31 -4.12 -6.07 -3.54
N PHE A 32 -4.73 -5.20 -2.74
CA PHE A 32 -4.30 -4.94 -1.36
C PHE A 32 -4.53 -6.14 -0.44
N SER A 33 -5.59 -6.91 -0.67
CA SER A 33 -5.83 -8.16 0.04
C SER A 33 -4.73 -9.19 -0.21
N GLU A 34 -4.22 -9.30 -1.44
CA GLU A 34 -3.10 -10.19 -1.76
C GLU A 34 -1.79 -9.71 -1.12
N TYR A 35 -1.55 -8.39 -1.06
CA TYR A 35 -0.41 -7.84 -0.33
C TYR A 35 -0.45 -8.18 1.18
N ASP A 36 -1.63 -8.08 1.80
CA ASP A 36 -1.82 -8.33 3.24
C ASP A 36 -1.99 -9.82 3.59
N SER A 37 -2.30 -10.66 2.60
CA SER A 37 -2.48 -12.09 2.82
C SER A 37 -1.20 -12.73 3.36
N SER A 38 -1.33 -13.59 4.36
CA SER A 38 -0.19 -14.42 4.81
C SER A 38 0.26 -15.45 3.79
N ASN A 39 -0.60 -15.77 2.83
CA ASN A 39 -0.29 -16.67 1.74
C ASN A 39 -0.89 -16.11 0.44
N PRO A 40 -0.19 -15.19 -0.25
CA PRO A 40 -0.66 -14.58 -1.49
C PRO A 40 -0.84 -15.66 -2.57
N SER A 41 -1.94 -15.57 -3.31
CA SER A 41 -2.27 -16.55 -4.34
C SER A 41 -1.76 -16.10 -5.71
N ARG A 42 -0.79 -16.86 -6.25
CA ARG A 42 -0.31 -16.64 -7.62
C ARG A 42 -1.46 -16.70 -8.64
N MET A 43 -2.43 -17.59 -8.42
CA MET A 43 -3.59 -17.74 -9.30
C MET A 43 -4.50 -16.50 -9.23
N ALA A 44 -4.81 -16.00 -8.03
CA ALA A 44 -5.62 -14.79 -7.87
C ALA A 44 -4.96 -13.56 -8.51
N LEU A 45 -3.64 -13.43 -8.37
CA LEU A 45 -2.88 -12.36 -9.01
C LEU A 45 -2.84 -12.51 -10.55
N ASN A 46 -2.74 -13.74 -11.07
CA ASN A 46 -2.82 -14.00 -12.51
C ASN A 46 -4.19 -13.66 -13.08
N ASP A 47 -5.27 -13.89 -12.33
CA ASP A 47 -6.63 -13.52 -12.73
C ASP A 47 -6.85 -12.00 -12.65
N LEU A 48 -6.22 -11.33 -11.68
CA LEU A 48 -6.33 -9.89 -11.47
C LEU A 48 -5.54 -9.06 -12.48
N LEU A 49 -4.33 -9.51 -12.88
CA LEU A 49 -3.42 -8.77 -13.76
C LEU A 49 -3.54 -9.27 -15.21
N THR A 50 -3.63 -8.34 -16.17
CA THR A 50 -3.64 -8.75 -17.58
C THR A 50 -2.30 -9.34 -18.00
N VAL A 51 -2.30 -10.17 -19.05
CA VAL A 51 -1.06 -10.79 -19.59
C VAL A 51 -0.04 -9.73 -20.03
N ASP A 52 -0.50 -8.58 -20.53
CA ASP A 52 0.31 -7.43 -20.95
C ASP A 52 0.60 -6.43 -19.83
N PHE A 53 0.38 -6.80 -18.55
CA PHE A 53 0.49 -5.90 -17.42
C PHE A 53 1.88 -5.27 -17.30
N GLN A 54 1.90 -3.97 -17.00
CA GLN A 54 3.11 -3.18 -16.77
C GLN A 54 3.05 -2.51 -15.40
N ASP A 55 4.11 -2.70 -14.60
CA ASP A 55 4.30 -1.99 -13.34
C ASP A 55 5.50 -1.06 -13.40
N ASN A 56 5.30 0.16 -12.90
CA ASN A 56 6.33 1.18 -12.79
C ASN A 56 6.33 1.74 -11.37
N THR A 57 7.46 1.62 -10.67
CA THR A 57 7.60 2.15 -9.31
C THR A 57 8.63 3.27 -9.28
N ASN A 58 8.32 4.37 -8.58
CA ASN A 58 9.20 5.52 -8.36
C ASN A 58 9.73 6.17 -9.65
N GLY A 59 8.99 6.06 -10.76
CA GLY A 59 9.40 6.63 -12.04
C GLY A 59 10.64 5.96 -12.63
N SER A 60 10.89 4.69 -12.29
CA SER A 60 11.98 3.92 -12.90
C SER A 60 11.84 3.89 -14.44
N ASP A 61 12.96 3.99 -15.15
CA ASP A 61 12.97 3.84 -16.62
C ASP A 61 12.58 2.42 -17.07
N ARG A 62 12.65 1.45 -16.15
CA ARG A 62 12.30 0.06 -16.39
C ARG A 62 10.89 -0.23 -15.92
N ASN A 63 10.06 -0.72 -16.83
CA ASN A 63 8.80 -1.35 -16.45
C ASN A 63 9.04 -2.82 -16.11
N THR A 64 8.31 -3.31 -15.12
CA THR A 64 8.31 -4.72 -14.72
C THR A 64 7.04 -5.40 -15.22
N GLY A 65 7.18 -6.63 -15.70
CA GLY A 65 6.07 -7.40 -16.24
C GLY A 65 5.21 -8.04 -15.15
N ARG A 66 4.14 -8.72 -15.58
CA ARG A 66 3.22 -9.45 -14.71
C ARG A 66 3.93 -10.44 -13.80
N GLU A 67 4.72 -11.35 -14.36
CA GLU A 67 5.35 -12.46 -13.62
C GLU A 67 6.31 -11.93 -12.55
N GLU A 68 7.16 -10.97 -12.91
CA GLU A 68 8.11 -10.34 -12.01
C GLU A 68 7.39 -9.59 -10.88
N THR A 69 6.30 -8.89 -11.19
CA THR A 69 5.50 -8.20 -10.17
C THR A 69 4.90 -9.19 -9.20
N ILE A 70 4.34 -10.30 -9.69
CA ILE A 70 3.77 -11.35 -8.84
C ILE A 70 4.85 -11.96 -7.93
N GLU A 71 6.01 -12.27 -8.49
CA GLU A 71 7.16 -12.80 -7.72
C GLU A 71 7.63 -11.81 -6.67
N THR A 72 7.63 -10.51 -6.99
CA THR A 72 7.96 -9.44 -6.04
C THR A 72 6.96 -9.38 -4.89
N ILE A 73 5.65 -9.50 -5.16
CA ILE A 73 4.60 -9.53 -4.13
C ILE A 73 4.81 -10.74 -3.22
N MET A 74 4.96 -11.94 -3.80
CA MET A 74 5.15 -13.18 -3.06
C MET A 74 6.43 -13.15 -2.21
N SER A 75 7.55 -12.73 -2.81
CA SER A 75 8.86 -12.66 -2.14
C SER A 75 8.88 -11.58 -1.06
N SER A 76 8.27 -10.42 -1.31
CA SER A 76 8.13 -9.37 -0.31
C SER A 76 7.33 -9.87 0.89
N ARG A 77 6.24 -10.61 0.65
CA ARG A 77 5.43 -11.15 1.74
C ARG A 77 6.16 -12.24 2.54
N ALA A 78 6.92 -13.11 1.88
CA ALA A 78 7.69 -14.17 2.51
C ALA A 78 8.78 -13.64 3.47
N LYS A 79 9.34 -12.45 3.16
CA LYS A 79 10.35 -11.77 4.01
C LYS A 79 9.74 -11.02 5.21
N CYS A 80 8.41 -10.96 5.31
CA CYS A 80 7.73 -10.22 6.37
C CYS A 80 7.05 -11.18 7.36
N THR A 81 7.22 -10.96 8.65
CA THR A 81 6.42 -11.66 9.67
C THR A 81 5.01 -11.09 9.72
N ARG A 82 4.88 -9.76 9.59
CA ARG A 82 3.62 -9.03 9.55
C ARG A 82 3.59 -8.03 8.42
N HIS A 83 2.41 -7.86 7.83
CA HIS A 83 2.17 -6.96 6.71
C HIS A 83 0.75 -6.39 6.80
N GLN A 84 0.61 -5.09 6.59
CA GLN A 84 -0.69 -4.42 6.58
C GLN A 84 -0.65 -3.19 5.66
N ILE A 85 -1.69 -3.00 4.85
CA ILE A 85 -1.90 -1.78 4.08
C ILE A 85 -3.07 -1.00 4.70
N ASP A 86 -2.83 0.27 4.96
CA ASP A 86 -3.87 1.22 5.37
C ASP A 86 -4.19 2.16 4.22
N LEU A 87 -5.34 1.96 3.57
CA LEU A 87 -5.82 2.83 2.52
C LEU A 87 -6.34 4.12 3.15
N LYS A 88 -5.77 5.27 2.75
CA LYS A 88 -6.23 6.58 3.17
C LYS A 88 -7.36 7.05 2.29
N HIS A 89 -7.13 7.02 0.99
CA HIS A 89 -8.05 7.57 0.02
C HIS A 89 -7.95 6.84 -1.32
N ALA A 90 -9.06 6.67 -2.01
CA ALA A 90 -9.06 6.23 -3.41
C ALA A 90 -10.13 6.94 -4.23
N TRP A 91 -9.81 7.24 -5.49
CA TRP A 91 -10.75 7.75 -6.48
C TRP A 91 -10.76 6.84 -7.69
N CYS A 92 -11.93 6.42 -8.11
CA CYS A 92 -12.12 5.68 -9.36
C CYS A 92 -12.79 6.56 -10.39
N ILE A 93 -12.14 6.72 -11.54
CA ILE A 93 -12.62 7.46 -12.70
C ILE A 93 -13.03 6.46 -13.77
N GLU A 94 -14.29 6.48 -14.14
CA GLU A 94 -14.84 5.67 -15.23
C GLU A 94 -14.70 6.44 -16.53
N ASN A 95 -13.62 6.15 -17.28
CA ASN A 95 -13.32 6.82 -18.54
C ASN A 95 -14.26 6.35 -19.66
N SER A 96 -14.57 5.06 -19.66
CA SER A 96 -15.53 4.40 -20.55
C SER A 96 -16.11 3.16 -19.86
N GLY A 97 -17.14 2.54 -20.44
CA GLY A 97 -17.69 1.27 -19.93
C GLY A 97 -16.67 0.12 -19.88
N SER A 98 -15.53 0.26 -20.57
CA SER A 98 -14.48 -0.75 -20.65
C SER A 98 -13.16 -0.33 -20.01
N SER A 99 -13.06 0.89 -19.47
CA SER A 99 -11.81 1.44 -18.93
C SER A 99 -12.06 2.32 -17.72
N GLN A 100 -11.41 1.95 -16.61
CA GLN A 100 -11.45 2.70 -15.37
C GLN A 100 -10.02 2.99 -14.89
N THR A 101 -9.83 4.14 -14.26
CA THR A 101 -8.55 4.53 -13.64
C THR A 101 -8.78 4.72 -12.16
N VAL A 102 -7.96 4.12 -11.31
CA VAL A 102 -8.01 4.36 -9.86
C VAL A 102 -6.75 5.06 -9.40
N PHE A 103 -6.93 6.15 -8.68
CA PHE A 103 -5.88 6.82 -7.92
C PHE A 103 -6.03 6.45 -6.45
N PHE A 104 -4.93 6.20 -5.76
CA PHE A 104 -4.97 5.85 -4.35
C PHE A 104 -3.81 6.45 -3.57
N GLU A 105 -4.05 6.66 -2.29
CA GLU A 105 -3.05 6.98 -1.27
C GLU A 105 -3.19 5.98 -0.12
N ALA A 106 -2.07 5.39 0.28
CA ALA A 106 -2.03 4.36 1.30
C ALA A 106 -0.75 4.43 2.12
N VAL A 107 -0.71 3.67 3.19
CA VAL A 107 0.50 3.43 3.97
C VAL A 107 0.67 1.94 4.14
N ARG A 108 1.81 1.43 3.72
CA ARG A 108 2.21 0.04 3.94
C ARG A 108 3.01 -0.06 5.23
N PHE A 109 2.59 -0.95 6.10
CA PHE A 109 3.25 -1.31 7.33
C PHE A 109 3.79 -2.72 7.19
N MET A 110 5.08 -2.92 7.47
CA MET A 110 5.71 -4.23 7.40
C MET A 110 6.67 -4.45 8.57
N VAL A 111 6.67 -5.66 9.12
CA VAL A 111 7.70 -6.13 10.05
C VAL A 111 8.50 -7.19 9.29
N LEU A 112 9.78 -6.91 9.05
CA LEU A 112 10.68 -7.86 8.39
C LEU A 112 11.03 -9.00 9.34
N ASP A 113 11.43 -10.14 8.78
CA ASP A 113 11.97 -11.22 9.59
C ASP A 113 13.25 -10.77 10.32
N GLY A 114 13.29 -10.99 11.63
CA GLY A 114 14.33 -10.48 12.52
C GLY A 114 14.15 -9.05 13.04
N ASP A 115 13.13 -8.31 12.58
CA ASP A 115 12.79 -6.98 13.13
C ASP A 115 11.69 -7.08 14.21
N GLU A 116 11.75 -6.20 15.21
CA GLU A 116 10.71 -6.10 16.26
C GLU A 116 9.64 -5.05 15.93
N ASP A 117 10.03 -4.04 15.15
CA ASP A 117 9.22 -2.84 14.90
C ASP A 117 8.61 -2.78 13.50
N TRP A 118 7.48 -2.07 13.41
CA TRP A 118 6.85 -1.76 12.14
C TRP A 118 7.67 -0.76 11.33
N THR A 119 7.85 -1.05 10.04
CA THR A 119 8.30 -0.11 9.04
C THR A 119 7.12 0.54 8.37
N ARG A 120 7.09 1.88 8.37
CA ARG A 120 6.05 2.65 7.72
C ARG A 120 6.53 3.13 6.34
N ILE A 121 5.80 2.76 5.30
CA ILE A 121 6.11 3.11 3.90
C ILE A 121 4.88 3.80 3.30
N PRO A 122 4.90 5.14 3.18
CA PRO A 122 3.90 5.86 2.41
C PRO A 122 3.88 5.39 0.95
N LEU A 123 2.67 5.20 0.42
CA LEU A 123 2.42 4.78 -0.95
C LEU A 123 1.39 5.70 -1.60
N SER A 124 1.60 6.05 -2.85
CA SER A 124 0.55 6.59 -3.71
C SER A 124 0.65 5.96 -5.09
N GLY A 125 -0.46 5.90 -5.81
CA GLY A 125 -0.40 5.27 -7.12
C GLY A 125 -1.63 5.45 -7.97
N ARG A 126 -1.49 4.94 -9.20
CA ARG A 126 -2.49 4.88 -10.24
C ARG A 126 -2.54 3.45 -10.76
N ILE A 127 -3.73 2.88 -10.87
CA ILE A 127 -3.98 1.64 -11.60
C ILE A 127 -4.93 1.91 -12.76
N GLU A 128 -4.67 1.27 -13.89
CA GLU A 128 -5.57 1.24 -15.03
C GLU A 128 -6.23 -0.12 -15.10
N VAL A 129 -7.55 -0.14 -15.25
CA VAL A 129 -8.38 -1.34 -15.20
C VAL A 129 -9.16 -1.45 -16.50
N LYS A 130 -8.97 -2.59 -17.18
CA LYS A 130 -9.74 -2.98 -18.36
C LYS A 130 -10.94 -3.80 -17.89
N VAL A 131 -12.14 -3.35 -18.25
CA VAL A 131 -13.40 -4.06 -17.98
C VAL A 131 -13.87 -4.69 -19.28
N LYS A 132 -14.00 -6.02 -19.28
CA LYS A 132 -14.49 -6.80 -20.41
C LYS A 132 -15.83 -7.41 -20.05
N GLU A 133 -16.86 -7.06 -20.81
CA GLU A 133 -18.17 -7.70 -20.68
C GLU A 133 -18.04 -9.19 -21.01
N ASN A 134 -18.50 -10.04 -20.07
CA ASN A 134 -18.52 -11.47 -20.30
C ASN A 134 -19.73 -11.83 -21.17
N ARG A 135 -19.50 -12.03 -22.48
CA ARG A 135 -20.58 -12.39 -23.42
C ARG A 135 -21.11 -13.81 -23.23
N PHE A 136 -20.44 -14.65 -22.43
CA PHE A 136 -20.71 -16.09 -22.34
C PHE A 136 -21.34 -16.52 -21.01
N LYS A 137 -21.28 -15.69 -19.96
CA LYS A 137 -21.98 -15.95 -18.70
C LYS A 137 -22.78 -14.73 -18.31
N LEU A 138 -24.03 -14.92 -17.88
CA LEU A 138 -24.88 -13.91 -17.24
C LEU A 138 -24.30 -13.32 -15.94
N LYS A 139 -23.08 -13.72 -15.56
CA LYS A 139 -22.38 -13.32 -14.35
C LYS A 139 -21.12 -12.54 -14.70
N ASP A 140 -21.18 -11.29 -14.27
CA ASP A 140 -20.11 -10.35 -13.94
C ASP A 140 -19.09 -10.07 -15.04
N ALA A 141 -18.96 -8.78 -15.37
CA ALA A 141 -17.89 -8.29 -16.21
C ALA A 141 -16.53 -8.67 -15.60
N VAL A 142 -15.59 -9.08 -16.44
CA VAL A 142 -14.23 -9.41 -16.01
C VAL A 142 -13.43 -8.13 -15.98
N ALA A 143 -12.97 -7.72 -14.80
CA ALA A 143 -12.14 -6.55 -14.61
C ALA A 143 -10.71 -6.96 -14.23
N GLN A 144 -9.73 -6.44 -14.97
CA GLN A 144 -8.32 -6.76 -14.78
C GLN A 144 -7.48 -5.50 -14.81
N ILE A 145 -6.43 -5.46 -13.99
CA ILE A 145 -5.47 -4.37 -13.96
C ILE A 145 -4.52 -4.53 -15.14
N SER A 146 -4.45 -3.52 -16.01
CA SER A 146 -3.55 -3.49 -17.17
C SER A 146 -2.26 -2.74 -16.93
N SER A 147 -2.26 -1.77 -16.03
CA SER A 147 -1.04 -1.08 -15.66
C SER A 147 -1.13 -0.57 -14.23
N ARG A 148 0.03 -0.46 -13.58
CA ARG A 148 0.18 0.18 -12.28
C ARG A 148 1.37 1.12 -12.31
N ARG A 149 1.18 2.33 -11.78
CA ARG A 149 2.25 3.27 -11.48
C ARG A 149 2.18 3.61 -10.00
N MET A 150 3.25 3.40 -9.28
CA MET A 150 3.28 3.61 -7.83
C MET A 150 4.50 4.44 -7.43
N THR A 151 4.33 5.25 -6.40
CA THR A 151 5.42 5.91 -5.70
C THR A 151 5.43 5.39 -4.27
N SER A 152 6.61 5.03 -3.77
CA SER A 152 6.82 4.50 -2.43
C SER A 152 8.06 5.11 -1.80
N ASP A 153 7.91 5.66 -0.59
CA ASP A 153 9.03 6.12 0.21
C ASP A 153 9.55 4.97 1.10
N ALA A 154 10.56 4.27 0.57
CA ALA A 154 11.25 3.18 1.25
C ALA A 154 12.52 3.63 2.01
N SER A 155 12.71 4.94 2.21
CA SER A 155 13.94 5.47 2.84
C SER A 155 14.20 4.88 4.24
N GLN A 156 13.14 4.56 4.99
CA GLN A 156 13.26 3.90 6.29
C GLN A 156 13.82 2.48 6.21
N LEU A 157 13.49 1.73 5.16
CA LEU A 157 14.07 0.39 4.94
C LEU A 157 15.56 0.50 4.68
N VAL A 158 15.96 1.42 3.79
CA VAL A 158 17.37 1.65 3.45
C VAL A 158 18.18 2.07 4.68
N LYS A 159 17.64 2.97 5.51
CA LYS A 159 18.31 3.39 6.75
C LYS A 159 18.55 2.21 7.70
N ARG A 160 17.56 1.32 7.87
CA ARG A 160 17.72 0.13 8.73
C ARG A 160 18.72 -0.87 8.16
N ASP A 161 18.69 -1.13 6.86
CA ASP A 161 19.65 -2.04 6.21
C ASP A 161 21.10 -1.54 6.37
N LEU A 162 21.32 -0.22 6.25
CA LEU A 162 22.62 0.40 6.49
C LEU A 162 23.05 0.25 7.96
N SER A 163 22.16 0.50 8.92
CA SER A 163 22.45 0.31 10.35
C SER A 163 22.80 -1.13 10.69
N ARG A 164 22.06 -2.12 10.15
CA ARG A 164 22.32 -3.55 10.36
C ARG A 164 23.67 -3.98 9.82
N THR A 165 24.03 -3.50 8.63
CA THR A 165 25.32 -3.79 7.99
C THR A 165 26.50 -3.11 8.72
N ALA A 166 26.29 -1.91 9.27
CA ALA A 166 27.28 -1.22 10.08
C ALA A 166 27.58 -1.96 11.40
N THR A 167 26.56 -2.55 12.04
CA THR A 167 26.74 -3.35 13.27
C THR A 167 27.39 -4.72 13.07
N THR A 168 27.33 -5.31 11.87
CA THR A 168 28.06 -6.55 11.54
C THR A 168 29.49 -6.31 11.09
N THR A 169 29.90 -5.06 10.86
CA THR A 169 31.27 -4.68 10.46
C THR A 169 32.11 -4.17 11.65
N THR A 170 31.87 -4.71 12.85
CA THR A 170 32.74 -4.51 14.03
C THR A 170 33.25 -5.84 14.57
N LEU A 171 33.95 -6.62 13.73
CA LEU A 171 35.04 -7.44 14.25
C LEU A 171 36.22 -6.48 14.48
N PRO A 172 36.64 -6.22 15.74
CA PRO A 172 37.88 -5.51 15.96
C PRO A 172 39.00 -6.47 15.54
N MET A 173 39.61 -6.26 14.37
CA MET A 173 40.96 -6.76 14.17
C MET A 173 41.82 -6.05 15.21
N SER A 174 42.19 -6.77 16.27
CA SER A 174 43.11 -6.30 17.29
C SER A 174 44.37 -5.76 16.60
N PRO A 175 44.85 -4.54 16.93
CA PRO A 175 46.15 -4.11 16.47
C PRO A 175 47.17 -5.00 17.16
N ALA A 176 47.92 -5.78 16.38
CA ALA A 176 49.07 -6.48 16.91
C ALA A 176 50.06 -5.44 17.46
N HIS A 177 50.34 -5.53 18.75
CA HIS A 177 51.45 -4.83 19.38
C HIS A 177 52.77 -5.32 18.79
N THR A 178 53.55 -4.42 18.21
CA THR A 178 55.01 -4.54 18.17
C THR A 178 55.63 -3.23 18.64
N SER A 179 56.61 -3.39 19.51
CA SER A 179 57.25 -2.38 20.34
C SER A 179 58.37 -1.61 19.62
N SER A 180 58.39 -0.29 19.88
CA SER A 180 59.57 0.59 20.05
C SER A 180 60.40 0.98 18.83
N VAL A 181 60.51 2.29 18.55
CA VAL A 181 61.70 3.14 18.80
C VAL A 181 61.31 4.62 18.58
N ASP A 182 61.58 5.45 19.58
CA ASP A 182 61.50 6.92 19.58
C ASP A 182 62.34 7.57 18.47
N LEU A 183 61.86 8.69 17.91
CA LEU A 183 62.63 9.92 17.64
C LEU A 183 61.73 11.02 17.04
N GLN A 184 61.36 11.99 17.90
CA GLN A 184 61.08 13.43 17.74
C GLN A 184 60.40 14.09 16.49
N PRO A 185 59.76 15.26 16.69
CA PRO A 185 58.71 15.78 15.83
C PRO A 185 59.25 16.67 14.70
N SER A 186 58.57 16.64 13.56
CA SER A 186 58.72 17.66 12.52
C SER A 186 57.38 18.33 12.27
N THR A 187 57.36 19.63 12.56
CA THR A 187 56.28 20.56 12.29
C THR A 187 55.97 20.63 10.80
N SER A 188 54.72 20.38 10.42
CA SER A 188 54.15 20.85 9.18
C SER A 188 52.69 21.20 9.43
N GLN A 189 52.46 22.48 9.71
CA GLN A 189 51.13 23.07 9.73
C GLN A 189 50.60 23.11 8.28
N LEU A 190 49.70 22.20 7.95
CA LEU A 190 48.75 22.41 6.86
C LEU A 190 47.43 22.84 7.49
N VAL A 191 47.19 24.14 7.40
CA VAL A 191 45.95 24.81 7.78
C VAL A 191 44.82 24.26 6.91
N LEU A 192 43.92 23.47 7.50
CA LEU A 192 42.60 23.24 6.93
C LEU A 192 41.57 24.03 7.74
N ALA A 193 40.77 24.80 7.03
CA ALA A 193 39.84 25.77 7.54
C ALA A 193 38.84 25.20 8.56
N ASN A 194 38.65 25.96 9.64
CA ASN A 194 37.47 25.90 10.52
C ASN A 194 36.18 25.93 9.68
N VAL A 195 35.36 24.89 9.80
CA VAL A 195 33.95 24.91 9.42
C VAL A 195 33.13 24.88 10.72
N PRO A 196 32.09 25.73 10.89
CA PRO A 196 31.36 25.83 12.14
C PRO A 196 30.54 24.57 12.46
N GLU A 197 30.63 24.14 13.71
CA GLU A 197 29.80 23.09 14.34
C GLU A 197 28.34 23.56 14.42
N LEU A 198 27.42 22.81 13.81
CA LEU A 198 25.97 23.00 13.98
C LEU A 198 25.51 22.36 15.30
N PRO A 199 24.57 22.96 16.03
CA PRO A 199 24.18 22.49 17.35
C PRO A 199 23.46 21.14 17.27
N ALA A 200 23.76 20.27 18.23
CA ALA A 200 23.10 18.99 18.41
C ALA A 200 21.59 19.17 18.60
N ALA A 201 20.80 18.53 17.74
CA ALA A 201 19.37 18.40 17.94
C ALA A 201 19.12 17.39 19.08
N ASN A 202 18.49 17.86 20.16
CA ASN A 202 17.98 17.02 21.24
C ASN A 202 16.98 15.99 20.67
N ASN A 203 17.39 14.73 20.59
CA ASN A 203 16.48 13.62 20.39
C ASN A 203 15.90 13.23 21.76
N THR A 204 14.68 13.70 22.05
CA THR A 204 13.82 13.05 23.04
C THR A 204 13.32 11.71 22.48
N PRO A 205 13.52 10.59 23.18
CA PRO A 205 12.95 9.32 22.78
C PRO A 205 11.53 9.14 23.33
N SER A 206 10.81 8.22 22.67
CA SER A 206 9.56 7.57 23.07
C SER A 206 8.24 8.27 22.74
N ASP A 207 7.61 7.78 21.68
CA ASP A 207 6.17 7.56 21.68
C ASP A 207 5.94 6.20 21.00
N THR A 208 5.93 5.13 21.81
CA THR A 208 5.57 3.76 21.42
C THR A 208 4.08 3.71 21.07
N LYS A 209 3.75 4.27 19.90
CA LYS A 209 2.36 4.30 19.42
C LYS A 209 2.02 2.96 18.79
N SER A 210 1.30 2.16 19.55
CA SER A 210 0.60 0.98 19.03
C SER A 210 -0.26 1.37 17.81
N PRO A 211 -0.32 0.52 16.76
CA PRO A 211 -1.12 0.83 15.58
C PRO A 211 -2.63 0.83 15.89
N PRO A 212 -3.46 1.50 15.07
CA PRO A 212 -4.92 1.41 15.21
C PRO A 212 -5.36 -0.05 15.05
N SER A 213 -6.01 -0.58 16.09
CA SER A 213 -6.57 -1.94 16.06
C SER A 213 -7.72 -2.02 15.06
N TYR A 214 -7.59 -2.88 14.05
CA TYR A 214 -8.73 -3.30 13.25
C TYR A 214 -9.37 -4.53 13.90
N ARG A 215 -10.58 -4.34 14.44
CA ARG A 215 -11.44 -5.43 14.90
C ARG A 215 -11.83 -6.26 13.68
N LYS A 216 -11.19 -7.41 13.47
CA LYS A 216 -11.76 -8.48 12.65
C LYS A 216 -13.12 -8.82 13.26
N SER A 217 -14.20 -8.58 12.53
CA SER A 217 -15.51 -9.14 12.85
C SER A 217 -15.39 -10.67 12.73
N GLN A 218 -15.04 -11.34 13.82
CA GLN A 218 -15.16 -12.78 13.92
C GLN A 218 -16.64 -13.12 13.78
N SER A 219 -16.98 -13.84 12.73
CA SER A 219 -18.21 -14.60 12.64
C SER A 219 -18.12 -15.76 13.64
N SER A 220 -18.57 -15.54 14.87
CA SER A 220 -18.95 -16.62 15.76
C SER A 220 -20.47 -16.74 15.76
N LYS A 221 -20.96 -17.87 15.26
CA LYS A 221 -22.26 -18.44 15.63
C LYS A 221 -22.28 -18.55 17.15
N ASP A 222 -23.22 -17.85 17.78
CA ASP A 222 -24.13 -18.29 18.84
C ASP A 222 -24.74 -17.04 19.50
N GLY A 223 -26.07 -16.94 19.48
CA GLY A 223 -26.84 -15.76 19.90
C GLY A 223 -26.95 -15.58 21.43
N PRO A 224 -27.94 -14.81 21.96
CA PRO A 224 -28.98 -14.05 21.26
C PRO A 224 -29.19 -12.59 21.77
N THR A 225 -29.99 -11.85 21.01
CA THR A 225 -30.83 -10.70 21.43
C THR A 225 -30.15 -9.38 21.86
N ARG A 226 -30.07 -8.43 20.92
CA ARG A 226 -30.53 -7.04 21.11
C ARG A 226 -30.49 -6.26 19.79
N THR A 227 -31.67 -6.01 19.23
CA THR A 227 -31.92 -5.06 18.14
C THR A 227 -31.82 -3.63 18.66
N PRO A 228 -31.27 -2.69 17.88
CA PRO A 228 -31.70 -1.30 17.92
C PRO A 228 -32.48 -0.99 16.63
N THR A 229 -33.77 -0.75 16.81
CA THR A 229 -34.68 -0.12 15.86
C THR A 229 -34.30 1.34 15.67
N VAL A 230 -34.06 1.79 14.43
CA VAL A 230 -34.24 3.21 14.07
C VAL A 230 -34.93 3.30 12.71
N THR A 231 -36.06 3.99 12.75
CA THR A 231 -37.10 4.24 11.76
C THR A 231 -36.62 5.09 10.57
N SER A 232 -36.90 4.61 9.36
CA SER A 232 -36.83 5.41 8.12
C SER A 232 -38.09 6.27 7.97
N GLY A 233 -37.93 7.59 7.91
CA GLY A 233 -38.99 8.52 7.51
C GLY A 233 -38.98 8.71 5.99
N SER A 234 -39.99 8.17 5.30
CA SER A 234 -40.24 8.42 3.88
C SER A 234 -41.26 9.54 3.72
N SER A 235 -40.86 10.61 3.03
CA SER A 235 -41.75 11.69 2.58
C SER A 235 -42.67 11.15 1.48
N VAL A 236 -43.97 11.36 1.59
CA VAL A 236 -44.96 11.04 0.55
C VAL A 236 -45.22 12.30 -0.29
N ASP A 237 -44.92 12.21 -1.59
CA ASP A 237 -45.38 13.17 -2.59
C ASP A 237 -46.82 12.81 -2.98
N ALA A 238 -47.71 13.79 -2.88
CA ALA A 238 -49.09 13.66 -3.31
C ALA A 238 -49.17 13.84 -4.83
N VAL A 239 -49.66 12.82 -5.55
CA VAL A 239 -50.10 12.95 -6.94
C VAL A 239 -51.58 12.59 -7.01
N GLU A 240 -52.39 13.64 -7.16
CA GLU A 240 -53.82 13.58 -7.43
C GLU A 240 -54.06 13.07 -8.86
N LYS A 241 -54.91 12.06 -9.02
CA LYS A 241 -55.28 11.48 -10.32
C LYS A 241 -56.59 12.12 -10.79
N PRO A 242 -56.73 12.52 -12.07
CA PRO A 242 -58.00 13.04 -12.58
C PRO A 242 -59.00 11.89 -12.80
N LEU A 243 -60.26 12.11 -12.41
CA LEU A 243 -61.40 11.27 -12.80
C LEU A 243 -61.85 11.62 -14.21
N SER A 244 -62.10 10.59 -15.01
CA SER A 244 -62.88 10.63 -16.26
C SER A 244 -64.16 9.78 -16.11
N PRO A 245 -65.16 9.95 -17.00
CA PRO A 245 -66.57 10.06 -16.63
C PRO A 245 -67.35 8.75 -16.76
N SER A 246 -68.55 8.76 -16.17
CA SER A 246 -69.70 7.94 -16.59
C SER A 246 -70.96 8.76 -16.39
#